data_AF-A0AAE8QR60-F1
#
_entry.id   AF-A0AAE8QR60-F1
#
_cell.length_a   1.000
_cell.length_b   1.000
_cell.length_c   1.000
_cell.angle_alpha   90.00
_cell.angle_beta   90.00
_cell.angle_gamma   90.00
#
_symmetry.space_group_name_H-M   'P 1'
#
loop_
_entity.id
_entity.type
_entity.pdbx_description
1 polymer ?
#
loop_
_entity_poly.entity_id
_entity_poly.type
_entity_poly.pdbx_seq_one_letter_code
_entity_poly.pdbx_strand_id
1 'polypeptide(L)'
;MNKDTVEKRQDLRMHLLINLYEHYFNHENKGIKKRYLRIKTEDFIADSEVELAYTYLINKGLVKNEGNATSLGFIITVDGIDLVESHFAK
;
A
#
# COMPACT_ATOMS: atom_id res chain seq x y z
N MET A 1 -4.88 -24.14 -6.85
CA MET A 1 -4.37 -22.77 -6.89
C MET A 1 -2.93 -22.84 -7.39
N ASN A 2 -2.61 -22.16 -8.49
CA ASN A 2 -1.30 -22.32 -9.13
C ASN A 2 -0.23 -21.56 -8.33
N LYS A 3 0.97 -22.13 -8.18
CA LYS A 3 2.06 -21.55 -7.37
C LYS A 3 2.41 -20.14 -7.85
N ASP A 4 2.48 -19.97 -9.17
CA ASP A 4 2.77 -18.70 -9.84
C ASP A 4 1.75 -17.60 -9.50
N THR A 5 0.49 -17.96 -9.20
CA THR A 5 -0.53 -17.00 -8.80
C THR A 5 -0.30 -16.49 -7.37
N VAL A 6 0.20 -17.35 -6.48
CA VAL A 6 0.50 -16.96 -5.09
C VAL A 6 1.70 -16.04 -5.03
N GLU A 7 2.75 -16.35 -5.79
CA GLU A 7 3.97 -15.53 -5.88
C GLU A 7 3.65 -14.14 -6.44
N LYS A 8 2.94 -14.06 -7.58
CA LYS A 8 2.49 -12.77 -8.14
C LYS A 8 1.71 -11.91 -7.15
N ARG A 9 0.86 -12.53 -6.33
CA ARG A 9 0.09 -11.84 -5.29
C ARG A 9 0.97 -11.37 -4.13
N GLN A 10 2.01 -12.12 -3.77
CA GLN A 10 2.99 -11.70 -2.77
C GLN A 10 3.80 -10.51 -3.27
N ASP A 11 4.27 -10.59 -4.52
CA ASP A 11 5.02 -9.52 -5.17
C ASP A 11 4.20 -8.24 -5.27
N LEU A 12 2.93 -8.34 -5.68
CA LEU A 12 2.02 -7.20 -5.74
C LEU A 12 1.87 -6.52 -4.37
N ARG A 13 1.66 -7.28 -3.30
CA ARG A 13 1.53 -6.71 -1.94
C ARG A 13 2.81 -6.01 -1.48
N MET A 14 3.98 -6.60 -1.74
CA MET A 14 5.26 -5.99 -1.39
C MET A 14 5.49 -4.71 -2.20
N HIS A 15 5.21 -4.74 -3.50
CA HIS A 15 5.31 -3.57 -4.37
C HIS A 15 4.44 -2.41 -3.86
N LEU A 16 3.17 -2.69 -3.50
CA LEU A 16 2.28 -1.66 -2.94
C LEU A 16 2.78 -1.10 -1.61
N LEU A 17 3.33 -1.95 -0.72
CA LEU A 17 3.93 -1.50 0.54
C LEU A 17 5.14 -0.61 0.32
N ILE A 18 6.05 -0.99 -0.58
CA ILE A 18 7.23 -0.19 -0.92
C ILE A 18 6.81 1.18 -1.47
N ASN A 19 5.84 1.22 -2.38
CA ASN A 19 5.33 2.49 -2.91
C ASN A 19 4.77 3.40 -1.80
N LEU A 20 4.07 2.82 -0.81
CA LEU A 20 3.59 3.61 0.34
C LEU A 20 4.72 4.06 1.26
N TYR A 21 5.75 3.23 1.47
CA TYR A 21 6.94 3.57 2.24
C TYR A 21 7.69 4.75 1.59
N GLU A 22 7.97 4.65 0.29
CA GLU A 22 8.60 5.72 -0.48
C GLU A 22 7.75 6.99 -0.42
N HIS A 23 6.44 6.88 -0.64
CA HIS A 23 5.54 8.01 -0.51
C HIS A 23 5.57 8.60 0.90
N TYR A 24 5.67 7.80 1.95
CA TYR A 24 5.70 8.28 3.34
C TYR A 24 6.94 9.16 3.61
N PHE A 25 8.12 8.75 3.13
CA PHE A 25 9.39 9.43 3.41
C PHE A 25 9.82 10.46 2.36
N ASN A 26 9.33 10.40 1.11
CA ASN A 26 9.80 11.22 -0.01
C ASN A 26 9.05 12.57 -0.18
N HIS A 27 8.35 13.08 0.85
CA HIS A 27 7.57 14.34 0.81
C HIS A 27 8.40 15.63 0.98
N GLU A 28 9.70 15.60 0.70
CA GLU A 28 10.60 16.73 1.01
C GLU A 28 10.29 18.05 0.27
N ASN A 29 9.43 18.09 -0.77
CA ASN A 29 9.48 19.21 -1.71
C ASN A 29 8.25 20.12 -1.89
N LYS A 30 7.09 19.93 -1.23
CA LYS A 30 5.88 20.74 -1.59
C LYS A 30 4.98 21.24 -0.46
N GLY A 31 5.45 21.35 0.78
CA GLY A 31 4.72 22.04 1.87
C GLY A 31 3.36 21.44 2.28
N ILE A 32 2.88 20.41 1.60
CA ILE A 32 1.63 19.70 1.87
C ILE A 32 2.02 18.31 2.38
N LYS A 33 2.04 18.15 3.71
CA LYS A 33 2.32 16.87 4.39
C LYS A 33 1.17 15.87 4.17
N LYS A 34 0.97 15.36 2.96
CA LYS A 34 0.01 14.27 2.71
C LYS A 34 0.69 12.94 2.95
N ARG A 35 0.65 12.48 4.20
CA ARG A 35 1.16 11.17 4.64
C ARG A 35 0.46 9.97 3.99
N TYR A 36 -0.65 10.20 3.29
CA TYR A 36 -1.42 9.16 2.60
C TYR A 36 -1.29 9.28 1.08
N LEU A 37 -1.25 8.13 0.41
CA LEU A 37 -1.34 8.00 -1.04
C LEU A 37 -2.82 8.02 -1.43
N ARG A 38 -3.22 8.96 -2.28
CA ARG A 38 -4.59 9.02 -2.79
C ARG A 38 -4.71 8.22 -4.07
N ILE A 39 -5.69 7.33 -4.11
CA ILE A 39 -6.07 6.59 -5.32
C ILE A 39 -7.51 6.98 -5.64
N LYS A 40 -7.81 7.23 -6.92
CA LYS A 40 -9.19 7.44 -7.34
C LYS A 40 -9.94 6.12 -7.18
N THR A 41 -11.14 6.18 -6.62
CA THR A 41 -11.96 4.98 -6.39
C THR A 41 -12.21 4.21 -7.69
N GLU A 42 -12.37 4.91 -8.82
CA GLU A 42 -12.55 4.31 -10.15
C GLU A 42 -11.35 3.45 -10.58
N ASP A 43 -10.12 3.94 -10.36
CA ASP A 43 -8.89 3.22 -10.68
C ASP A 43 -8.69 2.02 -9.73
N PHE A 44 -9.17 2.12 -8.49
CA PHE A 44 -9.10 1.04 -7.50
C PHE A 44 -10.10 -0.09 -7.80
N ILE A 45 -11.33 0.24 -8.20
CA ILE A 45 -12.38 -0.73 -8.55
C ILE A 45 -12.04 -1.46 -9.86
N ALA A 46 -11.28 -0.82 -10.75
CA ALA A 46 -10.89 -1.41 -12.04
C ALA A 46 -9.91 -2.59 -11.90
N ASP A 47 -9.19 -2.73 -10.79
CA ASP A 47 -8.23 -3.81 -10.55
C ASP A 47 -8.54 -4.57 -9.25
N SER A 48 -9.23 -5.69 -9.42
CA SER A 48 -9.66 -6.54 -8.30
C SER A 48 -8.49 -7.17 -7.53
N GLU A 49 -7.33 -7.39 -8.14
CA GLU A 49 -6.16 -7.93 -7.43
C GLU A 49 -5.50 -6.85 -6.56
N VAL A 50 -5.49 -5.58 -7.02
CA VAL A 50 -5.05 -4.44 -6.22
C VAL A 50 -5.98 -4.22 -5.03
N GLU A 51 -7.29 -4.28 -5.23
CA GLU A 51 -8.28 -4.19 -4.14
C GLU A 51 -8.07 -5.28 -3.09
N LEU A 52 -7.91 -6.54 -3.53
CA LEU A 52 -7.65 -7.67 -2.63
C LEU A 52 -6.31 -7.53 -1.91
N ALA A 53 -5.28 -7.02 -2.59
CA ALA A 53 -3.98 -6.77 -1.98
C ALA A 53 -4.07 -5.71 -0.87
N TYR A 54 -4.70 -4.57 -1.13
CA TYR A 54 -4.90 -3.54 -0.10
C TYR A 54 -5.78 -4.04 1.05
N THR A 55 -6.86 -4.77 0.77
CA THR A 55 -7.71 -5.38 1.79
C THR A 55 -6.91 -6.32 2.69
N TYR A 56 -6.05 -7.15 2.10
CA TYR A 56 -5.15 -8.02 2.86
C TYR A 56 -4.18 -7.22 3.74
N LEU A 57 -3.53 -6.20 3.18
CA LEU A 57 -2.56 -5.36 3.90
C LEU A 57 -3.20 -4.60 5.06
N ILE A 58 -4.44 -4.12 4.88
CA ILE A 58 -5.24 -3.48 5.93
C ILE A 58 -5.59 -4.47 7.04
N ASN A 59 -6.07 -5.66 6.68
CA ASN A 59 -6.41 -6.70 7.65
C ASN A 59 -5.18 -7.22 8.42
N LYS A 60 -3.99 -7.11 7.84
CA LYS A 60 -2.71 -7.40 8.51
C LYS A 60 -2.20 -6.26 9.39
N GLY A 61 -2.84 -5.09 9.37
CA GLY A 61 -2.42 -3.91 10.12
C GLY A 61 -1.24 -3.17 9.49
N LEU A 62 -0.78 -3.56 8.30
CA LEU A 62 0.39 -2.97 7.65
C LEU A 62 0.06 -1.63 6.96
N VAL A 63 -1.21 -1.46 6.56
CA VAL A 63 -1.74 -0.26 5.91
C VAL A 63 -3.04 0.17 6.60
N LYS A 64 -3.34 1.47 6.63
CA LYS A 64 -4.64 2.02 7.04
C LYS A 64 -5.31 2.74 5.88
N ASN A 65 -6.63 2.73 5.87
CA ASN A 65 -7.45 3.54 4.99
C ASN A 65 -7.96 4.78 5.75
N GLU A 66 -7.51 5.95 5.33
CA GLU A 66 -7.91 7.29 5.82
C GLU A 66 -8.80 8.02 4.80
N GLY A 67 -9.28 7.28 3.80
CA GLY A 67 -10.19 7.78 2.77
C GLY A 67 -11.61 8.02 3.26
N ASN A 68 -12.38 8.74 2.46
CA ASN A 68 -13.83 8.87 2.60
C ASN A 68 -14.53 8.13 1.45
N ALA A 69 -15.87 8.16 1.41
CA ALA A 69 -16.66 7.45 0.40
C ALA A 69 -16.29 7.78 -1.07
N THR A 70 -15.69 8.96 -1.32
CA THR A 70 -15.36 9.45 -2.67
C THR A 70 -13.86 9.45 -2.97
N SER A 71 -13.01 9.15 -2.00
CA SER A 71 -11.56 9.09 -2.20
C SER A 71 -10.91 8.09 -1.26
N LEU A 72 -10.15 7.15 -1.81
CA LEU A 72 -9.37 6.21 -1.02
C LEU A 72 -8.01 6.84 -0.69
N GLY A 73 -7.65 6.83 0.59
CA GLY A 73 -6.38 7.32 1.09
C GLY A 73 -5.69 6.21 1.86
N PHE A 74 -4.56 5.72 1.38
CA PHE A 74 -3.81 4.66 2.05
C PHE A 74 -2.57 5.24 2.74
N ILE A 75 -2.33 4.83 3.98
CA ILE A 75 -1.13 5.20 4.75
C ILE A 75 -0.46 3.94 5.29
N ILE A 76 0.85 3.83 5.10
CA ILE A 76 1.64 2.76 5.71
C ILE A 76 1.72 2.95 7.23
N THR A 77 1.64 1.87 7.98
CA THR A 77 1.79 1.87 9.44
C THR A 77 3.25 1.66 9.84
N VAL A 78 3.54 1.76 11.14
CA VAL A 78 4.86 1.41 11.68
C VAL A 78 5.20 -0.06 11.38
N ASP A 79 4.27 -0.99 11.60
CA ASP A 79 4.48 -2.41 11.29
C ASP A 79 4.74 -2.64 9.79
N GLY A 80 4.09 -1.85 8.93
CA GLY A 80 4.34 -1.87 7.49
C GLY A 80 5.73 -1.36 7.11
N ILE A 81 6.16 -0.27 7.76
CA ILE A 81 7.51 0.32 7.60
C ILE A 81 8.58 -0.70 8.01
N ASP A 82 8.46 -1.27 9.21
CA ASP A 82 9.40 -2.26 9.75
C ASP A 82 9.52 -3.47 8.82
N LEU A 83 8.39 -3.93 8.26
CA LEU A 83 8.39 -5.03 7.30
C LEU A 83 9.17 -4.68 6.02
N VAL A 84 8.95 -3.50 5.45
CA VAL A 84 9.67 -3.03 4.25
C VAL A 84 11.16 -2.90 4.53
N GLU A 85 11.56 -2.26 5.63
CA GLU A 85 12.97 -2.10 5.99
C GLU A 85 13.65 -3.47 6.23
N SER A 86 12.96 -4.41 6.87
CA SER A 86 13.47 -5.77 7.07
C SER A 86 13.64 -6.57 5.77
N HIS A 87 12.92 -6.20 4.71
CA HIS A 87 13.03 -6.82 3.40
C HIS A 87 14.32 -6.40 2.69
N PHE A 88 14.77 -5.15 2.88
CA PHE A 88 16.01 -4.63 2.28
C PHE A 88 17.26 -4.85 3.13
N ALA A 89 17.11 -5.18 4.42
CA ALA A 89 18.23 -5.49 5.31
C ALA A 89 18.84 -6.89 5.12
N LYS A 90 18.35 -7.67 4.15
CA LYS A 90 18.81 -9.02 3.81
C LYS A 90 19.66 -9.02 2.55
#